data_AF-A0A7G9Z320-F1
#
_entry.id   AF-A0A7G9Z320-F1
#
_cell.length_a   1.000
_cell.length_b   1.000
_cell.length_c   1.000
_cell.angle_alpha   90.00
_cell.angle_beta   90.00
_cell.angle_gamma   90.00
#
_symmetry.space_group_name_H-M   'P 1'
#
loop_
_entity.id
_entity.type
_entity.pdbx_description
1 polymer ?
#
loop_
_entity_poly.entity_id
_entity_poly.type
_entity_poly.pdbx_seq_one_letter_code
_entity_poly.pdbx_strand_id
1 'polypeptide(L)'
;MAEAVIENHFLRDIKGNLRAFGSQRMRCSKCNAKYRRIPLSGKCTRCGSKILPTVHIASVKKYLDVSLRMAKEYHLSDYTRQRLELLQKDVNTLFPDAGKQQKALTDFM
;
A
#
# COMPACT_ATOMS: atom_id res chain seq x y z
N MET A 1 -10.38 12.95 21.37
CA MET A 1 -10.15 11.49 21.49
C MET A 1 -9.92 10.81 20.15
N ALA A 2 -10.75 11.04 19.12
CA ALA A 2 -10.55 10.45 17.78
C ALA A 2 -9.20 10.79 17.14
N GLU A 3 -8.76 12.04 17.30
CA GLU A 3 -7.49 12.55 16.77
C GLU A 3 -6.27 11.79 17.34
N ALA A 4 -6.26 11.56 18.65
CA ALA A 4 -5.19 10.81 19.31
C ALA A 4 -5.11 9.35 18.83
N VAL A 5 -6.23 8.72 18.48
CA VAL A 5 -6.27 7.37 17.92
C VAL A 5 -5.67 7.35 16.52
N ILE A 6 -6.00 8.33 15.68
CA ILE A 6 -5.43 8.45 14.33
C ILE A 6 -3.92 8.68 14.40
N GLU A 7 -3.47 9.59 15.26
CA GLU A 7 -2.05 9.93 15.33
C GLU A 7 -1.19 8.84 15.94
N ASN A 8 -1.67 8.20 17.01
CA ASN A 8 -0.88 7.23 17.75
C ASN A 8 -1.04 5.80 17.26
N HIS A 9 -2.17 5.43 16.65
CA HIS A 9 -2.43 4.08 16.19
C HIS A 9 -2.39 4.01 14.67
N PHE A 10 -3.36 4.61 13.97
CA PHE A 10 -3.50 4.40 12.53
C PHE A 10 -2.35 4.94 11.70
N LEU A 11 -1.83 6.13 12.00
CA LEU A 11 -0.68 6.68 11.30
C LEU A 11 0.59 5.83 11.50
N ARG A 12 0.76 5.22 12.68
CA ARG A 12 1.87 4.30 12.95
C ARG A 12 1.69 3.00 12.16
N ASP A 13 0.48 2.45 12.13
CA ASP A 13 0.17 1.22 11.41
C ASP A 13 0.35 1.37 9.90
N ILE A 14 -0.16 2.46 9.31
CA ILE A 14 -0.03 2.73 7.88
C ILE A 14 1.46 2.83 7.50
N LYS A 15 2.24 3.60 8.26
CA LYS A 15 3.69 3.73 8.03
C LYS A 15 4.42 2.40 8.24
N GLY A 16 4.05 1.64 9.27
CA GLY A 16 4.60 0.32 9.57
C GLY A 16 4.35 -0.65 8.43
N ASN A 17 3.11 -0.71 7.93
CA ASN A 17 2.72 -1.57 6.82
C ASN A 17 3.41 -1.16 5.51
N LEU A 18 3.54 0.14 5.23
CA LEU A 18 4.29 0.63 4.07
C LEU A 18 5.77 0.24 4.12
N ARG A 19 6.41 0.44 5.28
CA ARG A 19 7.80 0.04 5.49
C ARG A 19 7.97 -1.48 5.36
N ALA A 20 7.06 -2.25 5.94
CA ALA A 20 7.05 -3.70 5.82
C ALA A 20 6.87 -4.13 4.36
N PHE A 21 5.95 -3.53 3.61
CA PHE A 21 5.74 -3.81 2.20
C PHE A 21 6.99 -3.52 1.36
N GLY A 22 7.67 -2.39 1.58
CA GLY A 22 8.88 -2.02 0.83
C GLY A 22 10.10 -2.89 1.16
N SER A 23 10.16 -3.45 2.37
CA SER A 23 11.29 -4.27 2.85
C SER A 23 11.00 -5.78 2.93
N GLN A 24 9.82 -6.20 2.48
CA GLN A 24 9.36 -7.59 2.62
C GLN A 24 10.24 -8.59 1.85
N ARG A 25 10.26 -9.82 2.34
CA ARG A 25 10.76 -10.97 1.57
C ARG A 25 9.62 -11.56 0.77
N MET A 26 9.92 -11.95 -0.46
CA MET A 26 8.98 -12.61 -1.35
C MET A 26 9.10 -14.13 -1.20
N ARG A 27 8.00 -14.86 -1.36
CA ARG A 27 7.99 -16.33 -1.26
C ARG A 27 7.51 -16.98 -2.54
N CYS A 28 8.05 -18.14 -2.89
CA CYS A 28 7.49 -18.97 -3.94
C CYS A 28 6.14 -19.56 -3.50
N SER A 29 5.15 -19.57 -4.39
CA SER A 29 3.82 -20.13 -4.11
C SER A 29 3.80 -21.64 -3.87
N LYS A 30 4.77 -22.39 -4.43
CA LYS A 30 4.80 -23.86 -4.38
C LYS A 30 5.81 -24.39 -3.36
N CYS A 31 7.08 -24.02 -3.48
CA CYS A 31 8.14 -24.56 -2.62
C CYS A 31 8.51 -23.69 -1.42
N ASN A 32 7.81 -22.56 -1.20
CA ASN A 32 8.06 -21.61 -0.12
C ASN A 32 9.50 -21.06 -0.02
N ALA A 33 10.30 -21.18 -1.10
CA ALA A 33 11.61 -20.53 -1.17
C ALA A 33 11.47 -19.02 -0.94
N LYS A 34 12.32 -18.44 -0.09
CA LYS A 34 12.28 -17.04 0.33
C LYS A 34 13.36 -16.25 -0.39
N TYR A 35 12.98 -15.10 -0.92
CA TYR A 35 13.85 -14.22 -1.70
C TYR A 35 13.84 -12.81 -1.09
N ARG A 36 15.02 -12.26 -0.83
CA ARG A 36 15.16 -10.84 -0.45
C ARG A 36 14.93 -9.91 -1.64
N ARG A 37 15.36 -10.33 -2.84
CA ARG A 37 15.10 -9.68 -4.12
C ARG A 37 14.65 -10.73 -5.13
N ILE A 38 13.69 -10.40 -5.98
CA ILE A 38 13.17 -11.32 -6.98
C ILE A 38 14.26 -11.58 -8.03
N PRO A 39 14.49 -12.84 -8.46
CA PRO A 39 15.37 -13.13 -9.57
C PRO A 39 14.95 -12.39 -10.84
N LEU A 40 15.91 -12.02 -11.70
CA LEU A 40 15.62 -11.32 -12.96
C LEU A 40 14.67 -12.11 -13.88
N SER A 41 14.66 -13.44 -13.77
CA SER A 41 13.73 -14.31 -14.50
C SER A 41 12.27 -14.20 -14.04
N GLY A 42 11.99 -13.53 -12.92
CA GLY A 42 10.65 -13.40 -12.33
C GLY A 42 10.07 -14.70 -11.76
N LYS A 43 10.80 -15.82 -11.86
CA LYS A 43 10.36 -17.16 -11.45
C LYS A 43 11.22 -17.67 -10.30
N CYS A 44 10.67 -18.61 -9.54
CA CYS A 44 11.42 -19.29 -8.50
C CYS A 44 12.59 -20.08 -9.11
N THR A 45 13.80 -19.82 -8.63
CA THR A 45 15.03 -20.52 -9.06
C THR A 45 15.04 -22.01 -8.73
N ARG A 46 14.19 -22.48 -7.79
CA ARG A 46 14.14 -23.90 -7.38
C ARG A 46 13.09 -24.73 -8.11
N CYS A 47 11.94 -24.16 -8.45
CA CYS A 47 10.81 -24.92 -9.00
C CYS A 47 10.07 -24.23 -10.15
N GLY A 48 10.58 -23.09 -10.66
CA GLY A 48 10.00 -22.36 -11.78
C GLY A 48 8.65 -21.67 -11.53
N SER A 49 8.05 -21.86 -10.34
CA SER A 49 6.74 -21.31 -10.00
C SER A 49 6.79 -19.81 -9.67
N LYS A 50 5.62 -19.17 -9.64
CA LYS A 50 5.46 -17.74 -9.35
C LYS A 50 5.92 -17.37 -7.93
N ILE A 51 6.48 -16.19 -7.80
CA ILE A 51 6.87 -15.57 -6.53
C ILE A 51 5.76 -14.59 -6.12
N LEU A 52 5.37 -14.64 -4.85
CA LEU A 52 4.31 -13.83 -4.25
C LEU A 52 4.87 -12.93 -3.13
N PRO A 53 4.31 -11.73 -2.94
CA PRO A 53 4.56 -10.92 -1.75
C PRO A 53 4.00 -11.59 -0.51
N THR A 54 4.59 -11.28 0.64
CA THR A 54 4.09 -11.73 1.95
C THR A 54 3.16 -10.71 2.58
N VAL A 55 3.40 -9.42 2.33
CA VAL A 55 2.55 -8.30 2.73
C VAL A 55 1.81 -7.79 1.51
N HIS A 56 0.48 -7.87 1.56
CA HIS A 56 -0.38 -7.36 0.50
C HIS A 56 -0.72 -5.89 0.73
N ILE A 57 -0.75 -5.14 -0.36
CA ILE A 57 -1.09 -3.72 -0.34
C ILE A 57 -2.49 -3.41 0.22
N ALA A 58 -3.43 -4.33 0.05
CA ALA A 58 -4.79 -4.16 0.53
C ALA A 58 -4.83 -3.87 2.05
N SER A 59 -3.85 -4.40 2.81
CA SER A 59 -3.70 -4.10 4.24
C SER A 59 -3.46 -2.61 4.49
N VAL A 60 -2.60 -1.96 3.71
CA VAL A 60 -2.29 -0.52 3.81
C VAL A 60 -3.52 0.31 3.43
N LYS A 61 -4.15 0.00 2.29
CA LYS A 61 -5.31 0.75 1.77
C LYS A 61 -6.49 0.74 2.76
N LYS A 62 -6.74 -0.39 3.43
CA LYS A 62 -7.82 -0.52 4.41
C LYS A 62 -7.70 0.47 5.57
N TYR A 63 -6.51 0.61 6.16
CA TYR A 63 -6.30 1.52 7.31
C TYR A 63 -6.37 2.99 6.90
N LEU A 64 -5.90 3.31 5.70
CA LEU A 64 -5.93 4.66 5.17
C LEU A 64 -7.37 5.14 4.92
N ASP A 65 -8.20 4.30 4.32
CA ASP A 65 -9.62 4.61 4.07
C ASP A 65 -10.40 4.85 5.37
N VAL A 66 -10.21 3.98 6.37
CA VAL A 66 -10.79 4.15 7.72
C VAL A 66 -10.34 5.48 8.34
N SER A 67 -9.05 5.82 8.23
CA SER A 67 -8.51 7.06 8.79
C SER A 67 -9.09 8.31 8.13
N LEU A 68 -9.27 8.29 6.80
CA LEU A 68 -9.87 9.39 6.05
C LEU A 68 -11.35 9.58 6.38
N ARG A 69 -12.10 8.48 6.56
CA ARG A 69 -13.50 8.55 6.97
C ARG A 69 -13.64 9.20 8.35
N MET A 70 -12.82 8.77 9.31
CA MET A 70 -12.82 9.36 10.65
C MET A 70 -12.39 10.83 10.65
N ALA A 71 -11.45 11.21 9.77
CA ALA A 71 -11.06 12.61 9.63
C ALA A 71 -12.20 13.52 9.17
N LYS A 72 -13.10 13.01 8.31
CA LYS A 72 -14.29 13.74 7.86
C LYS A 72 -15.37 13.80 8.93
N GLU A 73 -15.58 12.71 9.67
CA GLU A 73 -16.68 12.57 10.63
C GLU A 73 -16.43 13.32 11.95
N TYR A 74 -15.19 13.39 12.41
CA TYR A 74 -14.85 13.96 13.73
C TYR A 74 -14.21 15.36 13.66
N HIS A 75 -14.27 16.04 12.51
CA HIS A 75 -13.74 17.41 12.31
C HIS A 75 -12.35 17.62 12.92
N LEU A 76 -11.40 16.76 12.55
CA LEU A 76 -10.02 16.85 13.05
C LEU A 76 -9.35 18.15 12.58
N SER A 77 -8.26 18.50 13.26
CA SER A 77 -7.41 19.61 12.89
C SER A 77 -6.93 19.52 11.45
N ASP A 78 -6.75 20.70 10.84
CA ASP A 78 -6.29 20.82 9.46
C ASP A 78 -4.94 20.13 9.25
N TYR A 79 -4.06 20.15 10.27
CA TYR A 79 -2.77 19.47 10.20
C TYR A 79 -2.91 17.95 10.05
N THR A 80 -3.73 17.31 10.89
CA THR A 80 -3.95 15.86 10.83
C THR A 80 -4.64 15.47 9.52
N ARG A 81 -5.59 16.29 9.03
CA ARG A 81 -6.25 16.09 7.74
C ARG A 81 -5.27 16.16 6.57
N GLN A 82 -4.49 17.24 6.48
CA GLN A 82 -3.48 17.42 5.42
C GLN A 82 -2.45 16.28 5.43
N ARG A 83 -2.05 15.81 6.62
CA ARG A 83 -1.11 14.69 6.75
C ARG A 83 -1.68 13.39 6.20
N LEU A 84 -2.97 13.11 6.42
CA LEU A 84 -3.65 11.95 5.83
C LEU A 84 -3.80 12.09 4.31
N GLU A 85 -4.08 13.29 3.80
CA GLU A 85 -4.15 13.56 2.37
C GLU A 85 -2.81 13.37 1.67
N LEU A 86 -1.70 13.81 2.27
CA LEU A 86 -0.35 13.56 1.76
C LEU A 86 -0.05 12.07 1.72
N LEU A 87 -0.35 11.33 2.79
CA LEU A 87 -0.21 9.88 2.83
C LEU A 87 -1.05 9.18 1.75
N GLN A 88 -2.25 9.68 1.48
CA GLN A 88 -3.10 9.16 0.41
C GLN A 88 -2.48 9.38 -0.98
N LYS A 89 -1.91 10.56 -1.23
CA LYS A 89 -1.18 10.84 -2.47
C LYS A 89 0.04 9.95 -2.63
N ASP A 90 0.82 9.75 -1.57
CA ASP A 90 1.99 8.87 -1.58
C ASP A 90 1.60 7.43 -1.92
N VAL A 91 0.57 6.90 -1.25
CA VAL A 91 0.08 5.54 -1.50
C VAL A 91 -0.42 5.37 -2.93
N ASN A 92 -1.17 6.35 -3.46
CA ASN A 92 -1.68 6.31 -4.83
C ASN A 92 -0.55 6.40 -5.87
N THR A 93 0.52 7.14 -5.57
CA THR A 93 1.68 7.28 -6.45
C THR A 93 2.53 6.02 -6.48
N LEU A 94 2.78 5.41 -5.31
CA LEU A 94 3.53 4.16 -5.21
C LEU A 94 2.77 2.99 -5.83
N PHE A 95 1.44 3.05 -5.79
CA PHE A 95 0.57 1.96 -6.17
C PHE A 95 -0.61 2.48 -7.00
N PRO A 96 -0.34 2.90 -8.25
CA PRO A 96 -1.40 3.26 -9.16
C PRO A 96 -2.36 2.07 -9.29
N ASP A 97 -3.66 2.37 -9.32
CA ASP A 97 -4.65 1.33 -9.55
C ASP A 97 -4.37 0.70 -10.92
N ALA A 98 -3.86 -0.53 -10.91
CA ALA A 98 -3.51 -1.28 -12.11
C ALA A 98 -4.72 -1.65 -12.98
N GLY A 99 -5.91 -1.13 -12.65
CA GLY A 99 -7.15 -1.32 -13.37
C GLY A 99 -7.73 0.03 -13.80
N LYS A 100 -7.78 0.23 -15.12
CA LYS A 100 -8.56 1.23 -15.87
C LYS A 100 -8.00 2.65 -15.93
N GLN A 101 -7.07 2.85 -16.86
CA GLN A 101 -7.21 3.98 -17.77
C GLN A 101 -7.28 3.44 -19.20
N GLN A 102 -8.47 3.02 -19.63
CA GLN A 102 -8.76 3.05 -21.06
C GLN A 102 -8.89 4.53 -21.41
N LYS A 103 -7.77 5.14 -21.81
CA LYS A 103 -7.77 6.53 -22.26
C LYS A 103 -8.58 6.62 -23.54
N ALA A 104 -9.43 7.64 -23.66
CA ALA A 104 -10.15 7.87 -24.90
C ALA A 104 -9.13 8.32 -25.96
N LEU A 105 -9.35 7.95 -27.23
CA LEU A 105 -8.51 8.43 -28.36
C LEU A 105 -8.45 9.96 -28.43
N THR A 106 -9.47 10.65 -27.92
CA THR A 106 -9.56 12.10 -27.81
C THR A 106 -8.66 12.72 -26.75
N ASP A 107 -8.17 11.95 -25.77
CA ASP A 107 -7.19 12.45 -24.79
C ASP A 107 -5.78 12.64 -25.41
N PHE A 108 -5.62 12.27 -26.68
CA PHE A 108 -4.38 12.37 -27.45
C PHE A 108 -4.46 13.36 -28.62
N MET A 109 -5.61 13.99 -28.85
CA MET A 109 -5.80 15.05 -29.86
C MET A 109 -5.83 16.42 -29.18
#